data_AF-A0A9D7E3U5-F1
#
_entry.id   AF-A0A9D7E3U5-F1
#
_cell.length_a   1.000
_cell.length_b   1.000
_cell.length_c   1.000
_cell.angle_alpha   90.00
_cell.angle_beta   90.00
_cell.angle_gamma   90.00
#
_symmetry.space_group_name_H-M   'P 1'
#
loop_
_entity.id
_entity.type
_entity.pdbx_description
1 polymer ?
#
loop_
_entity_poly.entity_id
_entity_poly.type
_entity_poly.pdbx_seq_one_letter_code
_entity_poly.pdbx_strand_id
1 'polypeptide(L)'
;MIQQLCAGAILLAPVIARSQAIDSVFVEVYHVQPSDVTGEPPLTTYRIFVDLAPDHELQMVYGDDKHQLRIHTTTAFHNDTLNGAKFAHQVNADRLNASLLALDSWLTIGAASDQHMAVPRAMDTDGSILECPPYPARKGKKDGGRTNIPAPLCSSDGLMPYPEIREVVNFNFASGYLGKVKGNLLETTNGAWAVLGGKAGVTENNLLLIAQISTTGTLSFLLNLQIETPEHEPVKYVARDPGPDEVLYEGLAYGQYRLPSSSGK
;
A
#
# COMPACT_ATOMS: atom_id res chain seq x y z
N MET A 1 -43.73 -58.89 1.38
CA MET A 1 -42.49 -58.17 1.05
C MET A 1 -42.87 -56.71 0.88
N ILE A 2 -42.82 -55.92 1.97
CA ILE A 2 -43.18 -54.50 1.97
C ILE A 2 -41.89 -53.75 2.32
N GLN A 3 -41.34 -53.03 1.35
CA GLN A 3 -40.09 -52.30 1.49
C GLN A 3 -40.44 -50.86 1.90
N GLN A 4 -40.17 -50.51 3.17
CA GLN A 4 -40.26 -49.15 3.68
C GLN A 4 -39.12 -48.32 3.06
N LEU A 5 -39.49 -47.28 2.31
CA LEU A 5 -38.58 -46.22 1.88
C LEU A 5 -38.43 -45.19 3.01
N CYS A 6 -37.25 -45.17 3.65
CA CYS A 6 -36.85 -44.09 4.53
C CYS A 6 -36.38 -42.90 3.69
N ALA A 7 -37.17 -41.82 3.65
CA ALA A 7 -36.74 -40.54 3.09
C ALA A 7 -35.85 -39.82 4.12
N GLY A 8 -34.54 -39.79 3.88
CA GLY A 8 -33.60 -38.98 4.66
C GLY A 8 -33.71 -37.52 4.28
N ALA A 9 -34.12 -36.67 5.23
CA ALA A 9 -34.10 -35.22 5.07
C ALA A 9 -32.65 -34.71 5.15
N ILE A 10 -32.14 -34.14 4.06
CA ILE A 10 -30.86 -33.43 4.04
C ILE A 10 -31.10 -32.04 4.64
N LEU A 11 -30.55 -31.80 5.84
CA LEU A 11 -30.47 -30.46 6.42
C LEU A 11 -29.43 -29.65 5.62
N LEU A 12 -29.88 -28.74 4.75
CA LEU A 12 -29.00 -27.70 4.22
C LEU A 12 -28.79 -26.65 5.32
N ALA A 13 -27.61 -26.64 5.93
CA ALA A 13 -27.19 -25.52 6.75
C ALA A 13 -27.02 -24.27 5.85
N PRO A 14 -27.53 -23.10 6.24
CA PRO A 14 -27.32 -21.88 5.48
C PRO A 14 -25.82 -21.53 5.52
N VAL A 15 -25.18 -21.53 4.35
CA VAL A 15 -23.87 -20.91 4.17
C VAL A 15 -24.10 -19.42 4.17
N ILE A 16 -23.84 -18.76 5.30
CA ILE A 16 -23.77 -17.30 5.35
C ILE A 16 -22.46 -16.94 4.66
N ALA A 17 -22.54 -16.48 3.41
CA ALA A 17 -21.41 -15.86 2.74
C ALA A 17 -21.11 -14.54 3.47
N ARG A 18 -20.03 -14.50 4.25
CA ARG A 18 -19.47 -13.22 4.73
C ARG A 18 -18.93 -12.50 3.50
N SER A 19 -19.33 -11.24 3.26
CA SER A 19 -18.69 -10.43 2.23
C SER A 19 -17.21 -10.28 2.60
N GLN A 20 -16.33 -10.48 1.62
CA GLN A 20 -14.90 -10.32 1.82
C GLN A 20 -14.58 -8.83 2.02
N ALA A 21 -13.81 -8.48 3.05
CA ALA A 21 -13.52 -7.08 3.36
C ALA A 21 -12.52 -6.42 2.40
N ILE A 22 -11.74 -7.21 1.66
CA ILE A 22 -10.77 -6.74 0.68
C ILE A 22 -11.31 -7.02 -0.71
N ASP A 23 -11.59 -5.97 -1.47
CA ASP A 23 -11.96 -6.06 -2.88
C ASP A 23 -10.71 -6.25 -3.75
N SER A 24 -9.67 -5.42 -3.52
CA SER A 24 -8.42 -5.49 -4.26
C SER A 24 -7.19 -5.07 -3.44
N VAL A 25 -6.01 -5.59 -3.79
CA VAL A 25 -4.71 -5.01 -3.42
C VAL A 25 -3.92 -4.82 -4.71
N PHE A 26 -3.48 -3.59 -4.97
CA PHE A 26 -2.76 -3.28 -6.20
C PHE A 26 -1.59 -2.32 -5.98
N VAL A 27 -0.66 -2.33 -6.94
CA VAL A 27 0.51 -1.46 -6.97
C VAL A 27 0.35 -0.46 -8.10
N GLU A 28 0.25 0.81 -7.74
CA GLU A 28 0.36 1.91 -8.69
C GLU A 28 1.85 2.26 -8.92
N VAL A 29 2.27 2.39 -10.17
CA VAL A 29 3.51 3.09 -10.52
C VAL A 29 3.21 4.59 -10.48
N TYR A 30 3.52 5.22 -9.34
CA TYR A 30 3.21 6.61 -9.04
C TYR A 30 4.05 7.57 -9.90
N HIS A 31 5.35 7.30 -10.02
CA HIS A 31 6.26 8.09 -10.86
C HIS A 31 7.48 7.28 -11.32
N VAL A 32 8.04 7.66 -12.47
CA VAL A 32 9.31 7.14 -12.98
C VAL A 32 10.22 8.31 -13.32
N GLN A 33 11.23 8.54 -12.48
CA GLN A 33 12.25 9.57 -12.70
C GLN A 33 13.47 8.96 -13.43
N PRO A 34 13.78 9.39 -14.66
CA PRO A 34 14.95 8.91 -15.39
C PRO A 34 16.26 9.18 -14.64
N SER A 35 17.23 8.25 -14.70
CA SER A 35 18.59 8.55 -14.23
C SER A 35 19.29 9.54 -15.17
N ASP A 36 20.10 10.41 -14.58
CA ASP A 36 20.98 11.33 -15.28
C ASP A 36 22.28 10.68 -15.79
N VAL A 37 22.57 9.46 -15.33
CA VAL A 37 23.74 8.66 -15.72
C VAL A 37 23.33 7.63 -16.76
N THR A 38 23.97 7.68 -17.93
CA THR A 38 23.72 6.72 -19.01
C THR A 38 23.97 5.29 -18.53
N GLY A 39 22.97 4.43 -18.67
CA GLY A 39 23.05 3.02 -18.28
C GLY A 39 22.57 2.72 -16.86
N GLU A 40 22.28 3.74 -16.05
CA GLU A 40 21.66 3.54 -14.74
C GLU A 40 20.12 3.42 -14.84
N PRO A 41 19.50 2.54 -14.03
CA PRO A 41 18.05 2.41 -13.97
C PRO A 41 17.37 3.68 -13.43
N PRO A 42 16.13 3.98 -13.88
CA PRO A 42 15.36 5.09 -13.32
C PRO A 42 14.97 4.83 -11.87
N LEU A 43 14.72 5.90 -11.12
CA LEU A 43 14.05 5.80 -9.82
C LEU A 43 12.55 5.62 -10.07
N THR A 44 11.97 4.52 -9.60
CA THR A 44 10.53 4.25 -9.69
C THR A 44 9.90 4.37 -8.30
N THR A 45 8.83 5.14 -8.21
CA THR A 45 8.00 5.26 -7.01
C THR A 45 6.75 4.41 -7.17
N TYR A 46 6.57 3.48 -6.24
CA TYR A 46 5.42 2.59 -6.16
C TYR A 46 4.52 3.02 -5.01
N ARG A 47 3.21 2.97 -5.21
CA ARG A 47 2.19 3.14 -4.16
C ARG A 47 1.40 1.84 -4.04
N ILE A 48 1.34 1.26 -2.84
CA ILE A 48 0.60 0.02 -2.58
C ILE A 48 -0.75 0.40 -1.97
N PHE A 49 -1.83 0.11 -2.67
CA PHE A 49 -3.20 0.38 -2.23
C PHE A 49 -3.92 -0.90 -1.83
N VAL A 50 -4.78 -0.78 -0.83
CA VAL A 50 -5.85 -1.74 -0.53
C VAL A 50 -7.19 -1.07 -0.81
N ASP A 51 -8.07 -1.79 -1.50
CA ASP A 51 -9.47 -1.44 -1.72
C ASP A 51 -10.30 -2.29 -0.78
N LEU A 52 -10.96 -1.64 0.17
CA LEU A 52 -11.83 -2.29 1.12
C LEU A 52 -13.28 -2.27 0.65
N ALA A 53 -14.06 -3.23 1.12
CA ALA A 53 -15.51 -3.14 1.02
C ALA A 53 -16.01 -1.88 1.79
N PRO A 54 -17.18 -1.33 1.42
CA PRO A 54 -17.78 -0.20 2.13
C PRO A 54 -17.86 -0.43 3.64
N ASP A 55 -17.72 0.64 4.42
CA ASP A 55 -17.83 0.68 5.88
C ASP A 55 -16.81 -0.19 6.66
N HIS A 56 -15.80 -0.74 5.99
CA HIS A 56 -14.68 -1.41 6.64
C HIS A 56 -13.52 -0.44 6.91
N GLU A 57 -12.74 -0.71 7.95
CA GLU A 57 -11.62 0.16 8.32
C GLU A 57 -10.31 -0.62 8.48
N LEU A 58 -9.23 -0.13 7.87
CA LEU A 58 -7.91 -0.73 8.07
C LEU A 58 -7.35 -0.30 9.43
N GLN A 59 -7.09 -1.26 10.31
CA GLN A 59 -6.53 -0.98 11.63
C GLN A 59 -5.01 -1.10 11.65
N MET A 60 -4.44 -2.15 11.06
CA MET A 60 -2.99 -2.35 11.06
C MET A 60 -2.50 -3.22 9.90
N VAL A 61 -1.22 -3.02 9.55
CA VAL A 61 -0.42 -3.95 8.75
C VAL A 61 0.57 -4.61 9.69
N TYR A 62 0.56 -5.95 9.78
CA TYR A 62 1.26 -6.68 10.84
C TYR A 62 2.08 -7.87 10.33
N GLY A 63 3.06 -8.25 11.15
CA GLY A 63 3.69 -9.56 11.10
C GLY A 63 3.79 -10.16 12.50
N ASP A 64 3.50 -11.45 12.59
CA ASP A 64 3.59 -12.26 13.80
C ASP A 64 4.43 -13.53 13.56
N ASP A 65 4.48 -14.43 14.54
CA ASP A 65 5.28 -15.65 14.50
C ASP A 65 4.82 -16.65 13.44
N LYS A 66 3.57 -16.54 12.98
CA LYS A 66 2.98 -17.36 11.92
C LYS A 66 3.02 -16.68 10.56
N HIS A 67 2.83 -15.36 10.54
CA HIS A 67 2.73 -14.58 9.32
C HIS A 67 3.76 -13.47 9.28
N GLN A 68 4.91 -13.77 8.64
CA GLN A 68 5.94 -12.75 8.44
C GLN A 68 5.44 -11.60 7.56
N LEU A 69 5.69 -10.37 7.98
CA LEU A 69 5.59 -9.18 7.12
C LEU A 69 6.94 -8.92 6.45
N ARG A 70 6.94 -8.68 5.13
CA ARG A 70 8.13 -8.24 4.37
C ARG A 70 7.78 -7.19 3.31
N ILE A 71 8.60 -6.14 3.22
CA ILE A 71 8.68 -5.25 2.05
C ILE A 71 10.14 -5.22 1.61
N HIS A 72 10.41 -5.55 0.36
CA HIS A 72 11.76 -5.70 -0.16
C HIS A 72 11.93 -4.99 -1.51
N THR A 73 13.13 -4.45 -1.74
CA THR A 73 13.58 -4.07 -3.07
C THR A 73 14.96 -4.63 -3.41
N THR A 74 15.22 -4.92 -4.68
CA THR A 74 16.50 -5.47 -5.14
C THR A 74 17.69 -4.49 -5.04
N THR A 75 17.44 -3.19 -4.86
CA THR A 75 18.51 -2.19 -4.62
C THR A 75 18.41 -1.59 -3.22
N ALA A 76 17.81 -0.41 -3.05
CA ALA A 76 17.60 0.24 -1.76
C ALA A 76 16.39 1.18 -1.82
N PHE A 77 15.76 1.40 -0.67
CA PHE A 77 14.78 2.44 -0.51
C PHE A 77 15.44 3.81 -0.69
N HIS A 78 14.85 4.64 -1.54
CA HIS A 78 15.17 6.05 -1.60
C HIS A 78 14.62 6.74 -0.35
N ASN A 79 15.45 7.59 0.26
CA ASN A 79 15.13 8.36 1.45
C ASN A 79 15.53 9.83 1.23
N ASP A 80 14.61 10.78 1.38
CA ASP A 80 14.98 12.20 1.45
C ASP A 80 15.65 12.49 2.80
N THR A 81 16.96 12.72 2.79
CA THR A 81 17.74 12.80 4.03
C THR A 81 17.51 14.07 4.85
N LEU A 82 16.86 15.08 4.26
CA LEU A 82 16.63 16.38 4.88
C LEU A 82 15.21 16.52 5.45
N ASN A 83 14.22 16.14 4.65
CA ASN A 83 12.79 16.33 4.94
C ASN A 83 12.00 15.02 5.06
N GLY A 84 12.65 13.89 4.75
CA GLY A 84 12.00 12.58 4.74
C GLY A 84 11.56 12.09 6.11
N ALA A 85 10.61 11.17 6.08
CA ALA A 85 10.00 10.60 7.27
C ALA A 85 9.79 9.09 7.11
N LYS A 86 9.54 8.41 8.23
CA LYS A 86 9.25 6.97 8.21
C LYS A 86 7.78 6.68 7.94
N PHE A 87 6.91 7.61 8.36
CA PHE A 87 5.47 7.52 8.22
C PHE A 87 4.91 8.76 7.52
N ALA A 88 3.94 8.56 6.63
CA ALA A 88 3.41 9.64 5.79
C ALA A 88 2.82 10.81 6.58
N HIS A 89 2.12 10.55 7.69
CA HIS A 89 1.52 11.58 8.54
C HIS A 89 2.57 12.55 9.15
N GLN A 90 3.86 12.23 9.05
CA GLN A 90 4.97 13.06 9.53
C GLN A 90 5.64 13.86 8.40
N VAL A 91 5.27 13.61 7.14
CA VAL A 91 5.76 14.36 5.99
C VAL A 91 5.07 15.72 6.01
N ASN A 92 5.86 16.79 6.15
CA ASN A 92 5.36 18.16 6.15
C ASN A 92 4.88 18.56 4.75
N ALA A 93 3.59 18.83 4.60
CA ALA A 93 2.95 19.19 3.34
C ALA A 93 3.58 20.42 2.67
N ASP A 94 3.97 21.45 3.44
CA ASP A 94 4.60 22.67 2.91
C ASP A 94 5.97 22.40 2.25
N ARG A 95 6.54 21.21 2.48
CA ARG A 95 7.83 20.77 1.94
C ARG A 95 7.72 19.75 0.83
N LEU A 96 6.52 19.40 0.36
CA LEU A 96 6.36 18.39 -0.69
C LEU A 96 7.13 18.73 -1.98
N ASN A 97 7.32 20.03 -2.26
CA ASN A 97 8.11 20.55 -3.37
C ASN A 97 9.63 20.64 -3.11
N ALA A 98 10.08 20.26 -1.93
CA ALA A 98 11.50 20.23 -1.61
C ALA A 98 12.13 18.91 -2.10
N SER A 99 13.14 19.03 -2.97
CA SER A 99 13.99 17.91 -3.37
C SER A 99 13.17 16.76 -4.00
N LEU A 100 13.24 15.54 -3.47
CA LEU A 100 12.49 14.37 -3.91
C LEU A 100 11.51 13.91 -2.82
N LEU A 101 11.09 14.80 -1.90
CA LEU A 101 10.25 14.43 -0.76
C LEU A 101 8.92 13.80 -1.18
N ALA A 102 8.28 14.33 -2.23
CA ALA A 102 7.06 13.72 -2.78
C ALA A 102 7.28 12.29 -3.33
N LEU A 103 8.53 11.90 -3.63
CA LEU A 103 8.93 10.54 -4.02
C LEU A 103 9.62 9.79 -2.89
N ASP A 104 9.56 10.24 -1.64
CA ASP A 104 10.22 9.56 -0.54
C ASP A 104 9.59 8.17 -0.26
N SER A 105 10.33 7.29 0.43
CA SER A 105 9.80 5.98 0.87
C SER A 105 9.29 6.07 2.31
N TRP A 106 8.04 5.69 2.53
CA TRP A 106 7.38 5.74 3.84
C TRP A 106 6.22 4.74 3.95
N LEU A 107 5.83 4.45 5.19
CA LEU A 107 4.67 3.62 5.52
C LEU A 107 3.48 4.49 5.92
N THR A 108 2.28 3.98 5.73
CA THR A 108 1.06 4.74 6.05
C THR A 108 -0.14 3.82 6.30
N ILE A 109 -1.22 4.43 6.76
CA ILE A 109 -2.59 3.95 6.59
C ILE A 109 -3.36 5.16 6.06
N GLY A 110 -3.44 5.27 4.74
CA GLY A 110 -4.19 6.29 4.01
C GLY A 110 -3.50 7.64 3.83
N ALA A 111 -2.71 8.14 4.78
CA ALA A 111 -2.07 9.46 4.67
C ALA A 111 -0.97 9.52 3.58
N ALA A 112 -0.75 10.71 3.01
CA ALA A 112 0.35 11.06 2.11
C ALA A 112 1.23 12.22 2.61
N SER A 113 0.70 13.00 3.57
CA SER A 113 1.42 14.03 4.34
C SER A 113 0.64 14.32 5.63
N ASP A 114 1.06 15.32 6.40
CA ASP A 114 0.33 15.86 7.55
C ASP A 114 -0.96 16.64 7.19
N GLN A 115 -1.25 16.84 5.90
CA GLN A 115 -2.47 17.54 5.43
C GLN A 115 -3.25 16.79 4.33
N HIS A 116 -2.72 15.68 3.82
CA HIS A 116 -3.28 15.01 2.64
C HIS A 116 -3.45 13.50 2.84
N MET A 117 -4.56 12.96 2.34
CA MET A 117 -4.77 11.54 2.12
C MET A 117 -4.28 11.16 0.72
N ALA A 118 -3.74 9.96 0.58
CA ALA A 118 -3.35 9.41 -0.70
C ALA A 118 -4.56 8.84 -1.43
N VAL A 119 -4.72 9.23 -2.70
CA VAL A 119 -5.63 8.57 -3.64
C VAL A 119 -4.83 8.08 -4.85
N PRO A 120 -5.29 7.05 -5.58
CA PRO A 120 -4.69 6.72 -6.87
C PRO A 120 -4.75 7.94 -7.79
N ARG A 121 -3.71 8.20 -8.58
CA ARG A 121 -3.66 9.44 -9.39
C ARG A 121 -4.80 9.56 -10.39
N ALA A 122 -5.33 8.44 -10.86
CA ALA A 122 -6.49 8.43 -11.76
C ALA A 122 -7.80 8.86 -11.07
N MET A 123 -7.83 8.91 -9.74
CA MET A 123 -8.97 9.31 -8.90
C MET A 123 -8.72 10.65 -8.19
N ASP A 124 -7.59 11.28 -8.46
CA ASP A 124 -7.33 12.65 -8.05
C ASP A 124 -8.22 13.60 -8.86
N THR A 125 -8.94 14.46 -8.15
CA THR A 125 -9.95 15.35 -8.74
C THR A 125 -9.65 16.83 -8.52
N ASP A 126 -8.61 17.17 -7.76
CA ASP A 126 -8.23 18.54 -7.43
C ASP A 126 -6.91 18.99 -8.08
N GLY A 127 -6.22 18.07 -8.76
CA GLY A 127 -5.14 18.39 -9.67
C GLY A 127 -3.78 18.16 -9.03
N SER A 128 -2.84 19.10 -9.19
CA SER A 128 -1.52 18.95 -8.60
C SER A 128 -1.15 20.18 -7.79
N ILE A 129 -0.69 19.96 -6.57
CA ILE A 129 -0.04 20.95 -5.71
C ILE A 129 1.49 20.88 -5.82
N LEU A 130 2.01 19.93 -6.59
CA LEU A 130 3.43 19.81 -6.85
C LEU A 130 3.88 20.82 -7.93
N GLU A 131 5.08 21.38 -7.77
CA GLU A 131 5.72 22.21 -8.78
C GLU A 131 5.89 21.44 -10.09
N CYS A 132 6.09 22.13 -11.21
CA CYS A 132 6.19 21.48 -12.52
C CYS A 132 7.45 21.89 -13.29
N PRO A 133 8.32 20.92 -13.63
CA PRO A 133 8.29 19.53 -13.17
C PRO A 133 8.47 19.44 -11.63
N PRO A 134 7.87 18.43 -10.97
CA PRO A 134 7.86 18.28 -9.50
C PRO A 134 9.25 18.11 -8.88
N TYR A 135 10.23 17.89 -9.76
CA TYR A 135 11.63 17.73 -9.42
C TYR A 135 12.41 18.61 -10.38
N PRO A 136 13.46 19.30 -9.91
CA PRO A 136 14.14 20.32 -10.70
C PRO A 136 14.50 19.80 -12.09
N ALA A 137 13.89 20.41 -13.12
CA ALA A 137 14.25 20.15 -14.50
C ALA A 137 15.75 20.39 -14.66
N ARG A 138 16.44 19.47 -15.34
CA ARG A 138 17.84 19.72 -15.69
C ARG A 138 17.88 20.94 -16.61
N LYS A 139 18.65 21.97 -16.23
CA LYS A 139 18.98 23.10 -17.12
C LYS A 139 19.46 22.54 -18.47
N GLY A 140 18.68 22.76 -19.54
CA GLY A 140 19.09 22.52 -20.92
C GLY A 140 18.64 21.21 -21.61
N LYS A 141 17.73 20.41 -21.03
CA LYS A 141 17.09 19.31 -21.79
C LYS A 141 15.58 19.53 -21.87
N LYS A 142 15.06 19.69 -23.10
CA LYS A 142 13.63 19.53 -23.38
C LYS A 142 13.29 18.07 -23.15
N ASP A 143 12.20 17.80 -22.42
CA ASP A 143 11.68 16.44 -22.28
C ASP A 143 11.48 15.83 -23.67
N GLY A 144 12.35 14.89 -24.02
CA GLY A 144 12.24 14.15 -25.27
C GLY A 144 11.04 13.23 -25.14
N GLY A 145 9.94 13.58 -25.80
CA GLY A 145 8.66 12.86 -25.77
C GLY A 145 8.83 11.34 -25.74
N ARG A 146 8.60 10.76 -24.56
CA ARG A 146 8.52 9.32 -24.34
C ARG A 146 7.07 8.97 -24.03
N THR A 147 6.49 8.09 -24.84
CA THR A 147 5.06 7.75 -24.87
C THR A 147 4.62 6.75 -23.80
N ASN A 148 5.41 6.51 -22.75
CA ASN A 148 5.11 5.55 -21.67
C ASN A 148 5.33 6.13 -20.25
N ILE A 149 5.37 7.46 -20.09
CA ILE A 149 5.45 8.08 -18.76
C ILE A 149 4.05 7.97 -18.12
N PRO A 150 3.92 7.46 -16.88
CA PRO A 150 2.66 7.54 -16.12
C PRO A 150 2.10 8.98 -16.18
N ALA A 151 0.77 9.18 -16.10
CA ALA A 151 0.15 10.51 -16.15
C ALA A 151 0.98 11.54 -15.35
N PRO A 152 1.40 12.69 -15.91
CA PRO A 152 2.34 13.57 -15.23
C PRO A 152 1.81 13.95 -13.85
N LEU A 153 2.66 13.88 -12.82
CA LEU A 153 2.33 14.40 -11.49
C LEU A 153 1.92 15.89 -11.54
N CYS A 154 2.25 16.58 -12.63
CA CYS A 154 1.81 17.94 -12.94
C CYS A 154 0.32 18.11 -13.18
N SER A 155 -0.40 17.03 -13.47
CA SER A 155 -1.85 17.07 -13.67
C SER A 155 -2.59 16.50 -12.47
N SER A 156 -2.07 15.44 -11.87
CA SER A 156 -2.67 14.73 -10.76
C SER A 156 -1.56 14.12 -9.90
N ASP A 157 -1.47 14.52 -8.65
CA ASP A 157 -0.46 14.06 -7.68
C ASP A 157 -1.00 13.04 -6.65
N GLY A 158 -2.30 12.78 -6.66
CA GLY A 158 -2.95 11.88 -5.73
C GLY A 158 -2.76 12.29 -4.26
N LEU A 159 -2.67 13.60 -3.99
CA LEU A 159 -2.59 14.22 -2.67
C LEU A 159 -3.89 14.98 -2.39
N MET A 160 -4.89 14.27 -1.85
CA MET A 160 -6.20 14.87 -1.58
C MET A 160 -6.19 15.56 -0.20
N PRO A 161 -6.46 16.86 -0.10
CA PRO A 161 -6.55 17.57 1.17
C PRO A 161 -7.57 16.93 2.10
N TYR A 162 -7.20 16.73 3.37
CA TYR A 162 -8.09 16.09 4.33
C TYR A 162 -7.90 16.67 5.74
N PRO A 163 -8.98 17.06 6.43
CA PRO A 163 -8.89 17.81 7.69
C PRO A 163 -8.37 16.99 8.87
N GLU A 164 -8.46 15.66 8.83
CA GLU A 164 -8.05 14.77 9.92
C GLU A 164 -7.10 13.69 9.43
N ILE A 165 -5.80 13.97 9.53
CA ILE A 165 -4.75 12.98 9.32
C ILE A 165 -4.51 12.25 10.63
N ARG A 166 -4.79 10.94 10.65
CA ARG A 166 -4.56 10.09 11.81
C ARG A 166 -3.08 9.69 11.88
N GLU A 167 -2.54 9.71 13.10
CA GLU A 167 -1.19 9.26 13.38
C GLU A 167 -1.07 7.74 13.22
N VAL A 168 0.04 7.31 12.62
CA VAL A 168 0.42 5.90 12.58
C VAL A 168 1.21 5.56 13.84
N VAL A 169 0.66 4.65 14.65
CA VAL A 169 1.32 4.08 15.81
C VAL A 169 2.23 2.93 15.39
N ASN A 170 3.49 2.99 15.81
CA ASN A 170 4.47 1.93 15.58
C ASN A 170 4.44 0.91 16.74
N PHE A 171 4.02 -0.31 16.47
CA PHE A 171 4.02 -1.43 17.41
C PHE A 171 5.20 -2.36 17.13
N ASN A 172 6.35 -2.11 17.76
CA ASN A 172 7.53 -2.97 17.68
C ASN A 172 8.01 -3.27 16.24
N PHE A 173 7.83 -2.32 15.32
CA PHE A 173 8.27 -2.45 13.93
C PHE A 173 9.53 -1.62 13.66
N ALA A 174 10.59 -2.30 13.21
CA ALA A 174 11.87 -1.68 12.86
C ALA A 174 11.83 -1.07 11.46
N SER A 175 11.21 0.10 11.29
CA SER A 175 11.24 0.89 10.05
C SER A 175 12.59 1.55 9.76
N GLY A 176 13.69 1.05 10.33
CA GLY A 176 14.99 1.71 10.42
C GLY A 176 15.56 2.18 9.09
N TYR A 177 15.28 1.47 8.00
CA TYR A 177 15.73 1.79 6.64
C TYR A 177 14.87 2.82 5.89
N LEU A 178 13.90 3.43 6.58
CA LEU A 178 13.11 4.55 6.08
C LEU A 178 13.53 5.88 6.75
N GLY A 179 13.18 6.99 6.13
CA GLY A 179 13.48 8.36 6.54
C GLY A 179 14.93 8.78 6.32
N LYS A 180 15.93 7.97 6.69
CA LYS A 180 17.37 8.37 6.59
C LYS A 180 18.36 7.25 6.33
N VAL A 181 18.12 6.04 6.80
CA VAL A 181 19.11 4.96 6.73
C VAL A 181 18.94 4.18 5.43
N LYS A 182 20.03 3.93 4.71
CA LYS A 182 20.00 3.10 3.51
C LYS A 182 19.78 1.64 3.87
N GLY A 183 18.82 1.01 3.20
CA GLY A 183 18.58 -0.43 3.23
C GLY A 183 17.51 -0.81 2.23
N ASN A 184 17.16 -2.09 2.18
CA ASN A 184 16.34 -2.63 1.10
C ASN A 184 15.30 -3.66 1.56
N LEU A 185 15.19 -3.87 2.87
CA LEU A 185 14.31 -4.85 3.47
C LEU A 185 13.71 -4.31 4.76
N LEU A 186 12.39 -4.27 4.82
CA LEU A 186 11.62 -4.12 6.05
C LEU A 186 10.99 -5.48 6.35
N GLU A 187 11.22 -6.03 7.54
CA GLU A 187 10.61 -7.30 7.94
C GLU A 187 10.31 -7.33 9.44
N THR A 188 9.27 -8.08 9.81
CA THR A 188 8.98 -8.39 11.21
C THR A 188 8.18 -9.69 11.32
N THR A 189 8.32 -10.34 12.48
CA THR A 189 7.50 -11.46 12.95
C THR A 189 6.90 -11.17 14.33
N ASN A 190 6.94 -9.92 14.79
CA ASN A 190 6.33 -9.50 16.05
C ASN A 190 6.14 -7.98 16.08
N GLY A 191 5.52 -7.43 15.05
CA GLY A 191 5.30 -5.99 14.99
C GLY A 191 4.32 -5.56 13.91
N ALA A 192 3.91 -4.30 14.00
CA ALA A 192 2.93 -3.70 13.11
C ALA A 192 3.13 -2.19 13.02
N TRP A 193 2.50 -1.59 12.02
CA TRP A 193 2.11 -0.18 12.09
C TRP A 193 0.59 -0.09 11.97
N ALA A 194 -0.02 0.81 12.73
CA ALA A 194 -1.46 0.83 12.96
C ALA A 194 -2.01 2.24 13.09
N VAL A 195 -3.32 2.38 12.92
CA VAL A 195 -4.09 3.57 13.31
C VAL A 195 -5.10 3.12 14.35
N LEU A 196 -5.14 3.82 15.49
CA LEU A 196 -6.07 3.48 16.56
C LEU A 196 -7.50 3.74 16.11
N GLY A 197 -8.36 2.73 16.25
CA GLY A 197 -9.76 2.80 15.85
C GLY A 197 -9.99 2.81 14.34
N GLY A 198 -9.05 2.28 13.54
CA GLY A 198 -9.24 2.09 12.09
C GLY A 198 -9.08 3.34 11.24
N LYS A 199 -9.14 3.18 9.92
CA LYS A 199 -9.26 4.27 8.96
C LYS A 199 -9.96 3.75 7.71
N ALA A 200 -10.95 4.51 7.23
CA ALA A 200 -11.52 4.37 5.90
C ALA A 200 -10.81 5.27 4.88
N GLY A 201 -10.84 4.84 3.61
CA GLY A 201 -10.44 5.61 2.44
C GLY A 201 -11.34 6.82 2.20
N VAL A 202 -10.88 7.72 1.32
CA VAL A 202 -11.55 9.00 1.04
C VAL A 202 -12.15 9.11 -0.36
N THR A 203 -12.00 8.07 -1.18
CA THR A 203 -12.60 7.99 -2.52
C THR A 203 -13.98 7.33 -2.46
N GLU A 204 -14.69 7.29 -3.60
CA GLU A 204 -15.96 6.53 -3.70
C GLU A 204 -15.75 5.04 -3.38
N ASN A 205 -14.61 4.49 -3.79
CA ASN A 205 -14.13 3.20 -3.31
C ASN A 205 -13.37 3.41 -1.98
N ASN A 206 -13.37 2.43 -1.08
CA ASN A 206 -12.73 2.56 0.23
C ASN A 206 -11.21 2.28 0.13
N LEU A 207 -10.52 3.11 -0.65
CA LEU A 207 -9.11 2.94 -1.01
C LEU A 207 -8.17 3.58 0.01
N LEU A 208 -7.21 2.80 0.47
CA LEU A 208 -6.19 3.22 1.42
C LEU A 208 -4.81 2.88 0.87
N LEU A 209 -3.94 3.89 0.81
CA LEU A 209 -2.52 3.64 0.65
C LEU A 209 -1.96 2.98 1.92
N ILE A 210 -1.05 2.02 1.79
CA ILE A 210 -0.36 1.39 2.93
C ILE A 210 1.15 1.63 2.94
N ALA A 211 1.74 1.91 1.77
CA ALA A 211 3.14 2.31 1.64
C ALA A 211 3.39 3.02 0.32
N GLN A 212 4.32 3.97 0.34
CA GLN A 212 5.00 4.49 -0.84
C GLN A 212 6.46 4.03 -0.79
N ILE A 213 6.95 3.40 -1.85
CA ILE A 213 8.31 2.85 -1.92
C ILE A 213 8.98 3.33 -3.20
N SER A 214 10.09 4.03 -3.05
CA SER A 214 10.91 4.49 -4.18
C SER A 214 12.21 3.72 -4.25
N THR A 215 12.55 3.24 -5.43
CA THR A 215 13.74 2.39 -5.65
C THR A 215 14.16 2.39 -7.10
N THR A 216 15.44 2.17 -7.36
CA THR A 216 15.97 1.88 -8.71
C THR A 216 15.89 0.39 -9.07
N GLY A 217 15.53 -0.45 -8.11
CA GLY A 217 15.33 -1.88 -8.26
C GLY A 217 13.86 -2.23 -8.49
N THR A 218 13.51 -3.47 -8.19
CA THR A 218 12.14 -3.98 -8.27
C THR A 218 11.56 -4.15 -6.86
N LEU A 219 10.27 -3.88 -6.69
CA LEU A 219 9.52 -4.05 -5.44
C LEU A 219 8.99 -5.48 -5.29
N SER A 220 8.96 -6.01 -4.07
CA SER A 220 8.20 -7.21 -3.70
C SER A 220 7.73 -7.10 -2.25
N PHE A 221 6.55 -7.63 -1.94
CA PHE A 221 6.05 -7.65 -0.56
C PHE A 221 5.26 -8.91 -0.22
N LEU A 222 5.17 -9.18 1.08
CA LEU A 222 4.32 -10.16 1.73
C LEU A 222 3.72 -9.48 2.96
N LEU A 223 2.41 -9.26 2.97
CA LEU A 223 1.73 -8.45 3.97
C LEU A 223 0.60 -9.22 4.65
N ASN A 224 0.19 -8.74 5.82
CA ASN A 224 -0.99 -9.20 6.54
C ASN A 224 -1.70 -7.99 7.13
N LEU A 225 -3.03 -7.99 7.14
CA LEU A 225 -3.86 -6.85 7.53
C LEU A 225 -4.84 -7.26 8.63
N GLN A 226 -5.08 -6.36 9.59
CA GLN A 226 -6.27 -6.44 10.44
C GLN A 226 -7.25 -5.37 10.00
N ILE A 227 -8.47 -5.78 9.67
CA ILE A 227 -9.53 -4.92 9.17
C ILE A 227 -10.71 -5.04 10.13
N GLU A 228 -11.27 -3.91 10.53
CA GLU A 228 -12.51 -3.84 11.31
C GLU A 228 -13.70 -3.90 10.36
N THR A 229 -14.67 -4.78 10.66
CA THR A 229 -15.93 -4.86 9.92
C THR A 229 -16.92 -3.79 10.39
N PRO A 230 -18.02 -3.54 9.65
CA PRO A 230 -19.07 -2.62 10.08
C PRO A 230 -19.71 -2.97 11.43
N GLU A 231 -19.59 -4.24 11.87
CA GLU A 231 -20.04 -4.73 13.17
C GLU A 231 -19.01 -4.54 14.30
N HIS A 232 -17.90 -3.83 14.04
CA HIS A 232 -16.78 -3.62 14.97
C HIS A 232 -16.01 -4.90 15.35
N GLU A 233 -16.01 -5.90 14.45
CA GLU A 233 -15.22 -7.12 14.63
C GLU A 233 -13.88 -7.02 13.89
N PRO A 234 -12.73 -7.26 14.55
CA PRO A 234 -11.45 -7.32 13.87
C PRO A 234 -11.28 -8.66 13.14
N VAL A 235 -10.98 -8.62 11.85
CA VAL A 235 -10.70 -9.80 11.02
C VAL A 235 -9.27 -9.72 10.47
N LYS A 236 -8.52 -10.81 10.64
CA LYS A 236 -7.15 -10.94 10.13
C LYS A 236 -7.15 -11.49 8.71
N TYR A 237 -6.46 -10.80 7.82
CA TYR A 237 -6.20 -11.21 6.45
C TYR A 237 -4.71 -11.51 6.29
N VAL A 238 -4.40 -12.68 5.72
CA VAL A 238 -3.03 -13.17 5.56
C VAL A 238 -2.75 -13.54 4.11
N ALA A 239 -1.49 -13.37 3.69
CA ALA A 239 -1.11 -13.66 2.31
C ALA A 239 -1.01 -15.17 1.99
N ARG A 240 -0.85 -16.03 3.01
CA ARG A 240 -0.68 -17.48 2.87
C ARG A 240 -0.95 -18.20 4.19
N ASP A 241 -1.19 -19.50 4.07
CA ASP A 241 -1.26 -20.46 5.18
C ASP A 241 -2.17 -20.02 6.34
N PRO A 242 -3.46 -19.67 6.09
CA PRO A 242 -4.34 -19.12 7.12
C PRO A 242 -4.61 -20.10 8.26
N GLY A 243 -4.63 -19.57 9.48
CA GLY A 243 -5.18 -20.24 10.64
C GLY A 243 -6.72 -20.30 10.63
N PRO A 244 -7.33 -20.90 11.66
CA PRO A 244 -8.78 -21.12 11.72
C PRO A 244 -9.66 -19.87 11.65
N ASP A 245 -9.16 -18.73 12.16
CA ASP A 245 -9.89 -17.47 12.27
C ASP A 245 -9.33 -16.36 11.34
N GLU A 246 -8.56 -16.77 10.34
CA GLU A 246 -7.89 -15.88 9.39
C GLU A 246 -8.42 -16.09 7.98
N VAL A 247 -8.45 -15.01 7.20
CA VAL A 247 -8.90 -15.03 5.82
C VAL A 247 -7.70 -14.95 4.89
N LEU A 248 -7.58 -15.92 3.98
CA LEU A 248 -6.56 -15.87 2.94
C LEU A 248 -6.88 -14.78 1.91
N TYR A 249 -5.91 -13.91 1.62
CA TYR A 249 -5.94 -13.03 0.46
C TYR A 249 -4.60 -13.03 -0.28
N GLU A 250 -4.52 -13.78 -1.37
CA GLU A 250 -3.28 -13.94 -2.15
C GLU A 250 -2.74 -12.63 -2.74
N GLY A 251 -3.61 -11.62 -2.91
CA GLY A 251 -3.20 -10.28 -3.35
C GLY A 251 -2.28 -9.54 -2.37
N LEU A 252 -2.20 -10.00 -1.11
CA LEU A 252 -1.22 -9.53 -0.12
C LEU A 252 0.21 -10.01 -0.40
N ALA A 253 0.43 -10.79 -1.46
CA ALA A 253 1.74 -11.16 -1.98
C ALA A 253 1.99 -10.58 -3.39
N TYR A 254 3.16 -9.94 -3.57
CA TYR A 254 3.54 -9.29 -4.82
C TYR A 254 5.00 -9.54 -5.19
N GLY A 255 5.28 -9.55 -6.50
CA GLY A 255 6.60 -9.79 -7.05
C GLY A 255 7.09 -11.20 -6.73
N GLN A 256 8.29 -11.32 -6.19
CA GLN A 256 8.92 -12.62 -5.89
C GLN A 256 8.18 -13.46 -4.84
N TYR A 257 7.26 -12.85 -4.07
CA TYR A 257 6.50 -13.55 -3.03
C TYR A 257 5.15 -14.08 -3.52
N ARG A 258 4.70 -13.67 -4.72
CA ARG A 258 3.47 -14.20 -5.30
C ARG A 258 3.70 -15.66 -5.70
N LEU A 259 2.83 -16.55 -5.24
CA LEU A 259 2.86 -17.95 -5.64
C LEU A 259 2.66 -18.05 -7.16
N PRO A 260 3.33 -18.99 -7.85
CA PRO A 260 3.03 -19.25 -9.25
C PRO A 260 1.55 -19.57 -9.40
N SER A 261 0.86 -18.94 -10.37
CA SER A 261 -0.52 -19.31 -10.67
C SER A 261 -0.57 -20.81 -10.93
N SER A 262 -1.45 -21.53 -10.25
CA SER A 262 -1.72 -22.95 -10.49
C SER A 262 -2.45 -23.13 -11.83
N SER A 263 -1.79 -22.79 -12.93
CA SER A 263 -2.25 -23.17 -14.26
C SER A 263 -1.87 -24.63 -14.53
N GLY A 264 -2.83 -25.54 -14.35
CA GLY A 264 -2.85 -26.84 -15.03
C GLY A 264 -2.68 -28.07 -14.15
N LYS A 265 -3.79 -28.63 -13.70
CA LYS A 265 -4.10 -30.06 -13.90
C LYS A 265 -5.49 -30.18 -14.50
#